data_AF-A0AAN7K956-F1
#
_entry.id   AF-A0AAN7K956-F1
#
_cell.length_a   1.000
_cell.length_b   1.000
_cell.length_c   1.000
_cell.angle_alpha   90.00
_cell.angle_beta   90.00
_cell.angle_gamma   90.00
#
_symmetry.space_group_name_H-M   'P 1'
#
loop_
_entity.id
_entity.type
_entity.pdbx_description
1 polymer ?
#
loop_
_entity_poly.entity_id
_entity_poly.type
_entity_poly.pdbx_seq_one_letter_code
_entity_poly.pdbx_strand_id
1 'polypeptide(L)'
;MKISGISLASLALFCNHRTWLSALSPEFRARRTGSVMATFNDDLRYMILQFLNEEGYKEAARMFERESGSYFYMEHFEGMVMNGQWEAAERYLSSFTKLDENHFSLKIYFDMRKQHFLETLDGGDRGKALDILMKDLKVFANYDEHLFKELTQLLTFNNIRENKKLSLYKDTVTERVKIMAELKRVIMANPIFNGKLRFPDMENQRLKQLINQAAQSEKKFSN
;
A
#
# COMPACT_ATOMS: atom_id res chain seq x y z
N MET A 1 -11.85 -2.51 27.08
CA MET A 1 -10.83 -1.63 26.48
C MET A 1 -11.42 -0.99 25.23
N LYS A 2 -11.75 0.30 25.31
CA LYS A 2 -12.16 1.11 24.16
C LYS A 2 -10.91 1.85 23.69
N ILE A 3 -10.45 1.60 22.46
CA ILE A 3 -9.53 2.51 21.79
C ILE A 3 -10.42 3.59 21.18
N SER A 4 -10.59 4.67 21.94
CA SER A 4 -11.30 5.88 21.53
C SER A 4 -10.32 6.77 20.76
N GLY A 5 -10.62 7.10 19.50
CA GLY A 5 -9.77 8.05 18.78
C GLY A 5 -10.06 8.27 17.29
N ILE A 6 -11.30 8.14 16.81
CA ILE A 6 -11.68 8.70 15.50
C ILE A 6 -13.02 9.41 15.71
N SER A 7 -13.02 10.74 15.60
CA SER A 7 -14.24 11.54 15.63
C SER A 7 -15.09 11.23 14.40
N LEU A 8 -16.40 11.09 14.57
CA LEU A 8 -17.38 10.93 13.48
C LEU A 8 -17.27 12.05 12.42
N ALA A 9 -16.73 13.22 12.76
CA ALA A 9 -16.47 14.31 11.82
C ALA A 9 -15.33 14.02 10.83
N SER A 10 -14.38 13.12 11.17
CA SER A 10 -13.30 12.71 10.25
C SER A 10 -13.74 11.68 9.20
N LEU A 11 -14.94 11.11 9.33
CA LEU A 11 -15.48 10.08 8.43
C LEU A 11 -16.50 10.62 7.40
N ALA A 12 -16.96 11.88 7.53
CA ALA A 12 -18.04 12.47 6.72
C ALA A 12 -17.67 12.79 5.25
N LEU A 13 -16.66 12.15 4.70
CA LEU A 13 -15.88 12.74 3.61
C LEU A 13 -15.45 11.65 2.59
N PHE A 14 -16.12 10.49 2.67
CA PHE A 14 -15.88 9.29 1.86
C PHE A 14 -16.41 9.35 0.41
N CYS A 15 -17.00 10.46 -0.06
CA CYS A 15 -17.74 10.44 -1.34
C CYS A 15 -17.65 11.67 -2.26
N ASN A 16 -16.69 12.60 -2.14
CA ASN A 16 -16.56 13.64 -3.18
C ASN A 16 -15.12 14.09 -3.50
N HIS A 17 -14.79 14.07 -4.79
CA HIS A 17 -13.45 14.10 -5.37
C HIS A 17 -12.79 15.51 -5.40
N ARG A 18 -13.18 16.47 -4.54
CA ARG A 18 -12.78 17.88 -4.78
C ARG A 18 -12.41 18.82 -3.64
N THR A 19 -12.33 18.42 -2.38
CA THR A 19 -11.88 19.35 -1.32
C THR A 19 -11.17 18.62 -0.19
N TRP A 20 -9.84 18.48 -0.28
CA TRP A 20 -9.07 17.68 0.69
C TRP A 20 -7.63 18.15 0.99
N LEU A 21 -7.31 19.43 0.76
CA LEU A 21 -5.95 19.95 0.96
C LEU A 21 -5.84 21.16 1.90
N SER A 22 -6.77 21.35 2.85
CA SER A 22 -6.75 22.54 3.73
C SER A 22 -6.70 22.28 5.23
N ALA A 23 -6.30 21.09 5.69
CA ALA A 23 -6.18 20.82 7.12
C ALA A 23 -4.89 20.06 7.46
N LEU A 24 -3.75 20.75 7.32
CA LEU A 24 -2.48 20.33 7.92
C LEU A 24 -1.93 21.53 8.68
N SER A 25 -2.09 21.54 10.01
CA SER A 25 -1.25 22.37 10.88
C SER A 25 -0.13 21.51 11.48
N PRO A 26 1.03 22.10 11.82
CA PRO A 26 2.28 21.37 11.97
C PRO A 26 2.65 21.23 13.45
N GLU A 27 2.32 20.10 14.07
CA GLU A 27 2.92 19.74 15.35
C GLU A 27 3.18 18.23 15.42
N PHE A 28 4.44 17.83 15.44
CA PHE A 28 5.02 17.19 16.62
C PHE A 28 6.53 16.95 16.44
N ARG A 29 7.29 17.27 17.49
CA ARG A 29 8.74 17.07 17.59
C ARG A 29 9.06 16.06 18.69
N ALA A 30 10.08 15.25 18.39
CA ALA A 30 11.03 14.56 19.28
C ALA A 30 10.64 13.23 19.96
N ARG A 31 11.44 12.20 19.66
CA ARG A 31 12.33 11.53 20.64
C ARG A 31 13.60 11.06 19.93
N ARG A 32 14.76 11.46 20.45
CA ARG A 32 16.09 11.26 19.85
C ARG A 32 17.03 10.68 20.90
N THR A 33 16.95 9.37 21.14
CA THR A 33 17.96 8.57 21.90
C THR A 33 17.85 7.07 21.57
N GLY A 34 17.59 6.72 20.30
CA GLY A 34 17.66 5.33 19.76
C GLY A 34 18.37 5.25 18.40
N SER A 35 19.12 6.29 18.04
CA SER A 35 19.31 6.72 16.64
C SER A 35 20.48 6.10 15.88
N VAL A 36 21.42 5.37 16.50
CA VAL A 36 22.66 4.94 15.82
C VAL A 36 22.66 3.45 15.47
N MET A 37 22.12 2.59 16.35
CA MET A 37 21.99 1.15 16.08
C MET A 37 20.86 0.86 15.08
N ALA A 38 19.79 1.65 15.12
CA ALA A 38 18.70 1.56 14.15
C ALA A 38 19.17 1.94 12.73
N THR A 39 19.98 3.00 12.60
CA THR A 39 20.51 3.45 11.30
C THR A 39 21.46 2.43 10.68
N PHE A 40 22.32 1.78 11.48
CA PHE A 40 23.21 0.74 10.97
C PHE A 40 22.44 -0.48 10.41
N ASN A 41 21.42 -0.94 11.12
CA ASN A 41 20.61 -2.06 10.66
C ASN A 41 19.79 -1.69 9.41
N ASP A 42 19.33 -0.45 9.30
CA ASP A 42 18.64 0.03 8.11
C ASP A 42 19.58 0.15 6.92
N ASP A 43 20.78 0.72 7.09
CA ASP A 43 21.81 0.79 6.05
C ASP A 43 22.20 -0.61 5.53
N LEU A 44 22.39 -1.58 6.44
CA LEU A 44 22.68 -2.96 6.06
C LEU A 44 21.54 -3.60 5.27
N ARG A 45 20.28 -3.39 5.66
CA ARG A 45 19.12 -3.88 4.91
C ARG A 45 19.10 -3.32 3.49
N TYR A 46 19.33 -2.02 3.32
CA TYR A 46 19.37 -1.42 1.99
C TYR A 46 20.55 -1.94 1.16
N MET A 47 21.72 -2.18 1.77
CA MET A 47 22.87 -2.78 1.08
C MET A 47 22.59 -4.21 0.62
N ILE A 48 21.93 -5.03 1.44
CA ILE A 48 21.49 -6.38 1.05
C ILE A 48 20.48 -6.29 -0.10
N LEU A 49 19.49 -5.40 0.02
CA LEU A 49 18.47 -5.22 -1.02
C LEU A 49 19.07 -4.71 -2.34
N GLN A 50 20.04 -3.80 -2.29
CA GLN A 50 20.80 -3.35 -3.45
C GLN A 50 21.53 -4.52 -4.11
N PHE A 51 22.26 -5.33 -3.33
CA PHE A 51 22.96 -6.50 -3.83
C PHE A 51 22.03 -7.50 -4.51
N LEU A 52 20.89 -7.82 -3.88
CA LEU A 52 19.92 -8.75 -4.46
C LEU A 52 19.38 -8.25 -5.82
N ASN A 53 19.14 -6.95 -5.95
CA ASN A 53 18.67 -6.35 -7.20
C ASN A 53 19.78 -6.33 -8.28
N GLU A 54 21.02 -5.98 -7.92
CA GLU A 54 22.17 -5.93 -8.84
C GLU A 54 22.52 -7.32 -9.42
N GLU A 55 22.40 -8.37 -8.60
CA GLU A 55 22.63 -9.77 -9.01
C GLU A 55 21.42 -10.42 -9.71
N GLY A 56 20.28 -9.70 -9.80
CA GLY A 56 19.08 -10.18 -10.46
C GLY A 56 18.22 -11.16 -9.64
N TYR A 57 18.45 -11.29 -8.32
CA TYR A 57 17.65 -12.12 -7.41
C TYR A 57 16.31 -11.45 -7.04
N LYS A 58 15.47 -11.20 -8.04
CA LYS A 58 14.25 -10.40 -7.91
C LYS A 58 13.29 -10.93 -6.84
N GLU A 59 13.02 -12.24 -6.82
CA GLU A 59 12.11 -12.84 -5.84
C GLU A 59 12.67 -12.77 -4.40
N ALA A 60 13.97 -12.96 -4.23
CA ALA A 60 14.62 -12.79 -2.93
C ALA A 60 14.52 -11.33 -2.47
N ALA A 61 14.73 -10.36 -3.37
CA ALA A 61 14.56 -8.94 -3.07
C ALA A 61 13.11 -8.62 -2.65
N ARG A 62 12.11 -9.13 -3.39
CA ARG A 62 10.68 -8.94 -3.04
C ARG A 62 10.36 -9.53 -1.66
N MET A 63 10.82 -10.75 -1.40
CA MET A 63 10.59 -11.43 -0.13
C MET A 63 11.27 -10.67 1.03
N PHE A 64 12.49 -10.20 0.81
CA PHE A 64 13.24 -9.41 1.79
C PHE A 64 12.54 -8.09 2.12
N GLU A 65 12.06 -7.34 1.13
CA GLU A 65 11.27 -6.12 1.36
C GLU A 65 9.99 -6.38 2.16
N ARG A 66 9.29 -7.46 1.82
CA ARG A 66 8.03 -7.87 2.47
C ARG A 66 8.25 -8.25 3.93
N GLU A 67 9.34 -8.96 4.23
CA GLU A 67 9.66 -9.42 5.57
C GLU A 67 10.32 -8.33 6.42
N SER A 68 11.12 -7.46 5.80
CA SER A 68 11.75 -6.34 6.50
C SER A 68 10.78 -5.19 6.77
N GLY A 69 9.76 -5.00 5.92
CA GLY A 69 8.84 -3.86 5.97
C GLY A 69 9.54 -2.51 5.82
N SER A 70 10.78 -2.50 5.31
CA SER A 70 11.68 -1.35 5.31
C SER A 70 11.52 -0.46 4.09
N TYR A 71 11.22 -1.05 2.93
CA TYR A 71 11.09 -0.34 1.66
C TYR A 71 9.83 -0.81 0.92
N PHE A 72 8.93 0.13 0.64
CA PHE A 72 7.74 -0.12 -0.16
C PHE A 72 8.07 0.21 -1.62
N TYR A 73 8.23 -0.83 -2.43
CA TYR A 73 8.51 -0.69 -3.84
C TYR A 73 7.22 -0.41 -4.63
N MET A 74 7.00 0.88 -4.88
CA MET A 74 5.79 1.40 -5.52
C MET A 74 5.56 0.81 -6.90
N GLU A 75 6.62 0.63 -7.70
CA GLU A 75 6.53 0.13 -9.07
C GLU A 75 6.03 -1.33 -9.12
N HIS A 76 6.42 -2.16 -8.15
CA HIS A 76 5.89 -3.54 -8.06
C HIS A 76 4.45 -3.57 -7.59
N PHE A 77 4.10 -2.74 -6.60
CA PHE A 77 2.71 -2.60 -6.17
C PHE A 77 1.81 -2.14 -7.31
N GLU A 78 2.26 -1.14 -8.08
CA GLU A 78 1.59 -0.69 -9.30
C GLU A 78 1.45 -1.80 -10.34
N GLY A 79 2.52 -2.57 -10.58
CA GLY A 79 2.45 -3.74 -11.46
C GLY A 79 1.36 -4.74 -11.06
N MET A 80 1.23 -5.04 -9.76
CA MET A 80 0.17 -5.95 -9.26
C MET A 80 -1.23 -5.37 -9.46
N VAL A 81 -1.43 -4.07 -9.15
CA VAL A 81 -2.72 -3.38 -9.32
C VAL A 81 -3.12 -3.33 -10.79
N MET A 82 -2.20 -2.95 -11.68
CA MET A 82 -2.46 -2.85 -13.13
C MET A 82 -2.81 -4.21 -13.75
N ASN A 83 -2.20 -5.29 -13.25
CA ASN A 83 -2.52 -6.66 -13.66
C ASN A 83 -3.77 -7.25 -12.97
N GLY A 84 -4.40 -6.54 -12.03
CA GLY A 84 -5.58 -7.03 -11.31
C GLY A 84 -5.27 -8.14 -10.31
N GLN A 85 -4.03 -8.24 -9.86
CA GLN A 85 -3.58 -9.23 -8.88
C GLN A 85 -3.92 -8.73 -7.46
N TRP A 86 -5.21 -8.51 -7.19
CA TRP A 86 -5.71 -7.84 -5.99
C TRP A 86 -5.27 -8.53 -4.69
N GLU A 87 -5.34 -9.86 -4.63
CA GLU A 87 -4.90 -10.63 -3.46
C GLU A 87 -3.39 -10.50 -3.20
N ALA A 88 -2.58 -10.48 -4.28
CA ALA A 88 -1.14 -10.31 -4.16
C ALA A 88 -0.77 -8.89 -3.72
N ALA A 89 -1.45 -7.88 -4.28
CA ALA A 89 -1.29 -6.49 -3.90
C ALA A 89 -1.68 -6.26 -2.44
N GLU A 90 -2.78 -6.86 -1.98
CA GLU A 90 -3.22 -6.75 -0.58
C GLU A 90 -2.24 -7.46 0.38
N ARG A 91 -1.77 -8.65 0.00
CA ARG A 91 -0.74 -9.37 0.76
C ARG A 91 0.55 -8.56 0.88
N TYR A 92 0.98 -7.90 -0.20
CA TYR A 92 2.16 -7.01 -0.16
C TYR A 92 1.93 -5.81 0.75
N LEU A 93 0.77 -5.14 0.64
CA LEU A 93 0.40 -4.00 1.48
C LEU A 93 0.39 -4.35 2.98
N SER A 94 -0.06 -5.56 3.31
CA SER A 94 -0.20 -6.03 4.71
C SER A 94 1.12 -6.09 5.49
N SER A 95 2.26 -6.16 4.79
CA SER A 95 3.59 -6.07 5.40
C SER A 95 3.95 -4.68 5.91
N PHE A 96 3.25 -3.65 5.45
CA PHE A 96 3.54 -2.26 5.79
C PHE A 96 2.45 -1.64 6.65
N THR A 97 1.18 -1.97 6.40
CA THR A 97 0.05 -1.42 7.14
C THR A 97 -1.13 -2.40 7.24
N LYS A 98 -1.88 -2.29 8.33
CA LYS A 98 -3.13 -3.02 8.56
C LYS A 98 -4.34 -2.17 8.19
N LEU A 99 -5.48 -2.83 8.00
CA LEU A 99 -6.73 -2.19 7.60
C LEU A 99 -7.18 -1.09 8.59
N ASP A 100 -7.01 -1.34 9.89
CA ASP A 100 -7.46 -0.48 10.99
C ASP A 100 -6.37 0.47 11.53
N GLU A 101 -5.19 0.50 10.91
CA GLU A 101 -4.04 1.24 11.43
C GLU A 101 -4.25 2.77 11.41
N ASN A 102 -4.80 3.29 10.31
CA ASN A 102 -5.23 4.68 10.18
C ASN A 102 -6.20 4.87 9.00
N HIS A 103 -6.78 6.08 8.87
CA HIS A 103 -7.76 6.38 7.83
C HIS A 103 -7.21 6.28 6.40
N PHE A 104 -5.92 6.55 6.18
CA PHE A 104 -5.29 6.35 4.87
C PHE A 104 -5.20 4.87 4.52
N SER A 105 -4.81 4.03 5.48
CA SER A 105 -4.71 2.58 5.32
C SER A 105 -6.08 1.97 5.05
N LEU A 106 -7.09 2.36 5.84
CA LEU A 106 -8.48 1.98 5.62
C LEU A 106 -8.94 2.32 4.19
N LYS A 107 -8.60 3.52 3.71
CA LYS A 107 -8.92 3.96 2.35
C LYS A 107 -8.24 3.11 1.27
N ILE A 108 -6.96 2.79 1.42
CA ILE A 108 -6.21 1.94 0.46
C ILE A 108 -6.89 0.57 0.34
N TYR A 109 -7.16 -0.10 1.47
CA TYR A 109 -7.83 -1.42 1.46
C TYR A 109 -9.24 -1.33 0.86
N PHE A 110 -10.01 -0.30 1.22
CA PHE A 110 -11.35 -0.11 0.69
C PHE A 110 -11.35 0.04 -0.83
N ASP A 111 -10.50 0.92 -1.35
CA ASP A 111 -10.40 1.25 -2.77
C ASP A 111 -9.99 0.01 -3.60
N MET A 112 -9.02 -0.77 -3.12
CA MET A 112 -8.59 -2.01 -3.76
C MET A 112 -9.70 -3.07 -3.80
N ARG A 113 -10.33 -3.34 -2.65
CA ARG A 113 -11.39 -4.36 -2.54
C ARG A 113 -12.65 -3.96 -3.32
N LYS A 114 -12.98 -2.66 -3.33
CA LYS A 114 -14.09 -2.13 -4.13
C LYS A 114 -13.83 -2.31 -5.62
N GLN A 115 -12.62 -2.00 -6.09
CA GLN A 115 -12.30 -2.20 -7.51
C GLN A 115 -12.33 -3.69 -7.88
N HIS A 116 -11.78 -4.58 -7.04
CA HIS A 116 -11.87 -6.03 -7.25
C HIS A 116 -13.32 -6.52 -7.36
N PHE A 117 -14.20 -6.03 -6.48
CA PHE A 117 -15.63 -6.30 -6.53
C PHE A 117 -16.27 -5.82 -7.84
N LEU A 118 -16.01 -4.58 -8.25
CA LEU A 118 -16.58 -4.00 -9.47
C LEU A 118 -16.10 -4.73 -10.73
N GLU A 119 -14.82 -5.09 -10.82
CA GLU A 119 -14.29 -5.86 -11.95
C GLU A 119 -14.90 -7.26 -12.03
N THR A 120 -15.09 -7.91 -10.87
CA THR A 120 -15.72 -9.24 -10.80
C THR A 120 -17.19 -9.17 -11.23
N LEU A 121 -17.89 -8.10 -10.82
CA LEU A 121 -19.28 -7.88 -11.18
C LEU A 121 -19.45 -7.51 -12.66
N ASP A 122 -18.56 -6.67 -13.22
CA ASP A 122 -18.55 -6.34 -14.67
C ASP A 122 -18.22 -7.57 -15.53
N GLY A 123 -17.38 -8.48 -15.01
CA GLY A 123 -17.09 -9.79 -15.62
C GLY A 123 -18.23 -10.80 -15.55
N GLY A 124 -19.33 -10.48 -14.85
CA GLY A 124 -20.55 -11.31 -14.78
C GLY A 124 -20.54 -12.41 -13.71
N ASP A 125 -19.45 -12.57 -12.95
CA ASP A 125 -19.37 -13.56 -11.87
C ASP A 125 -19.99 -13.02 -10.56
N ARG A 126 -21.33 -13.05 -10.51
CA ARG A 126 -22.09 -12.57 -9.35
C ARG A 126 -21.82 -13.38 -8.08
N GLY A 127 -21.51 -14.67 -8.21
CA GLY A 127 -21.20 -15.54 -7.06
C GLY A 127 -19.91 -15.09 -6.37
N LYS A 128 -18.85 -14.91 -7.16
CA LYS A 128 -17.58 -14.39 -6.64
C LYS A 128 -17.69 -12.93 -6.18
N ALA A 129 -18.45 -12.09 -6.87
CA ALA A 129 -18.69 -10.71 -6.43
C ALA A 129 -19.40 -10.66 -5.06
N LEU A 130 -20.39 -11.53 -4.82
CA LEU A 130 -21.03 -11.67 -3.51
C LEU A 130 -20.05 -12.14 -2.44
N ASP A 131 -19.16 -13.09 -2.78
CA ASP A 131 -18.12 -13.57 -1.86
C ASP A 131 -17.19 -12.43 -1.42
N ILE A 132 -16.69 -11.64 -2.37
CA ILE A 132 -15.85 -10.46 -2.11
C ILE A 132 -16.63 -9.44 -1.26
N LEU A 133 -17.90 -9.17 -1.59
CA LEU A 133 -18.73 -8.24 -0.83
C LEU A 133 -18.84 -8.66 0.65
N MET A 134 -19.09 -9.95 0.89
CA MET A 134 -19.36 -10.47 2.23
C MET A 134 -18.10 -10.69 3.07
N LYS A 135 -16.99 -11.13 2.45
CA LYS A 135 -15.73 -11.39 3.14
C LYS A 135 -14.88 -10.14 3.29
N ASP A 136 -14.76 -9.36 2.21
CA ASP A 136 -13.73 -8.32 2.13
C ASP A 136 -14.33 -6.93 2.38
N LEU A 137 -15.56 -6.68 1.92
CA LEU A 137 -16.17 -5.34 2.01
C LEU A 137 -17.10 -5.14 3.21
N LYS A 138 -17.60 -6.22 3.83
CA LYS A 138 -18.52 -6.14 4.97
C LYS A 138 -17.96 -5.40 6.18
N VAL A 139 -16.65 -5.49 6.40
CA VAL A 139 -15.97 -4.77 7.51
C VAL A 139 -16.16 -3.25 7.41
N PHE A 140 -16.33 -2.70 6.19
CA PHE A 140 -16.51 -1.27 5.99
C PHE A 140 -17.94 -0.78 6.32
N ALA A 141 -18.91 -1.68 6.44
CA ALA A 141 -20.28 -1.31 6.84
C ALA A 141 -20.35 -0.69 8.25
N ASN A 142 -19.37 -0.99 9.11
CA ASN A 142 -19.23 -0.37 10.43
C ASN A 142 -18.89 1.13 10.35
N TYR A 143 -18.37 1.59 9.21
CA TYR A 143 -17.97 2.98 8.98
C TYR A 143 -19.01 3.71 8.11
N ASP A 144 -19.56 3.02 7.11
CA ASP A 144 -20.61 3.55 6.23
C ASP A 144 -21.57 2.43 5.80
N GLU A 145 -22.66 2.28 6.55
CA GLU A 145 -23.71 1.30 6.26
C GLU A 145 -24.43 1.59 4.93
N HIS A 146 -24.57 2.87 4.57
CA HIS A 146 -25.23 3.28 3.34
C HIS A 146 -24.42 2.85 2.11
N LEU A 147 -23.09 3.04 2.15
CA LEU A 147 -22.17 2.59 1.12
C LEU A 147 -22.24 1.07 0.93
N PHE A 148 -22.31 0.30 2.02
CA PHE A 148 -22.45 -1.16 1.91
C PHE A 148 -23.78 -1.58 1.27
N LYS A 149 -24.88 -0.89 1.60
CA LYS A 149 -26.19 -1.09 0.95
C LYS A 149 -26.14 -0.76 -0.55
N GLU A 150 -25.47 0.33 -0.93
CA GLU A 150 -25.27 0.68 -2.34
C GLU A 150 -24.49 -0.41 -3.08
N LEU A 151 -23.40 -0.93 -2.50
CA LEU A 151 -22.62 -2.02 -3.10
C LEU A 151 -23.46 -3.31 -3.22
N THR A 152 -24.30 -3.59 -2.23
CA THR A 152 -25.23 -4.74 -2.28
C THR A 152 -26.24 -4.58 -3.41
N GLN A 153 -26.79 -3.38 -3.61
CA GLN A 153 -27.72 -3.09 -4.70
C GLN A 153 -27.08 -3.29 -6.08
N LEU A 154 -25.76 -3.06 -6.23
CA LEU A 154 -25.08 -3.29 -7.51
C LEU A 154 -25.23 -4.74 -8.01
N LEU A 155 -25.38 -5.72 -7.11
CA LEU A 155 -25.57 -7.13 -7.48
C LEU A 155 -26.87 -7.38 -8.25
N THR A 156 -27.89 -6.51 -8.11
CA THR A 156 -29.20 -6.68 -8.76
C THR A 156 -29.25 -6.12 -10.16
N PHE A 157 -28.28 -5.28 -10.56
CA PHE A 157 -28.22 -4.72 -11.91
C PHE A 157 -27.65 -5.73 -12.89
N ASN A 158 -28.17 -5.75 -14.12
CA ASN A 158 -27.61 -6.57 -15.20
C ASN A 158 -26.26 -6.00 -15.68
N ASN A 159 -26.17 -4.68 -15.78
CA ASN A 159 -24.95 -3.94 -16.07
C ASN A 159 -24.68 -2.88 -14.98
N ILE A 160 -23.47 -2.87 -14.41
CA ILE A 160 -23.09 -1.91 -13.36
C ILE A 160 -23.22 -0.44 -13.80
N ARG A 161 -23.17 -0.17 -15.11
CA ARG A 161 -23.28 1.16 -15.72
C ARG A 161 -24.70 1.73 -15.65
N GLU A 162 -25.71 0.92 -15.32
CA GLU A 162 -27.07 1.38 -15.01
C GLU A 162 -27.13 2.19 -13.70
N ASN A 163 -26.14 2.00 -12.82
CA ASN A 163 -25.98 2.83 -11.64
C ASN A 163 -25.43 4.21 -12.02
N LYS A 164 -26.11 5.29 -11.60
CA LYS A 164 -25.72 6.68 -11.91
C LYS A 164 -24.26 6.99 -11.56
N LYS A 165 -23.73 6.47 -10.46
CA LYS A 165 -22.34 6.71 -10.00
C LYS A 165 -21.30 5.96 -10.85
N LEU A 166 -21.71 4.88 -11.52
CA LEU A 166 -20.84 4.02 -12.35
C LEU A 166 -21.13 4.17 -13.85
N SER A 167 -21.98 5.12 -14.23
CA SER A 167 -22.28 5.41 -15.65
C SER A 167 -21.05 5.76 -16.48
N LEU A 168 -19.99 6.29 -15.84
CA LEU A 168 -18.69 6.61 -16.46
C LEU A 168 -17.66 5.49 -16.38
N TYR A 169 -18.02 4.33 -15.82
CA TYR A 169 -17.15 3.15 -15.75
C TYR A 169 -16.94 2.59 -17.16
N LYS A 170 -15.71 2.69 -17.68
CA LYS A 170 -15.41 2.32 -19.07
C LYS A 170 -15.02 0.85 -19.19
N ASP A 171 -13.77 0.57 -18.85
CA ASP A 171 -13.10 -0.71 -18.99
C ASP A 171 -12.12 -0.89 -17.82
N THR A 172 -11.79 -2.15 -17.51
CA THR A 172 -10.96 -2.49 -16.36
C THR A 172 -9.60 -1.82 -16.38
N VAL A 173 -8.99 -1.63 -17.55
CA VAL A 173 -7.65 -1.02 -17.66
C VAL A 173 -7.72 0.47 -17.30
N THR A 174 -8.66 1.21 -17.88
CA THR A 174 -8.87 2.63 -17.58
C THR A 174 -9.21 2.85 -16.10
N GLU A 175 -10.04 1.99 -15.51
CA GLU A 175 -10.40 2.10 -14.10
C GLU A 175 -9.22 1.74 -13.17
N ARG A 176 -8.37 0.78 -13.55
CA ARG A 176 -7.12 0.47 -12.83
C ARG A 176 -6.13 1.64 -12.84
N VAL A 177 -6.00 2.36 -13.95
CA VAL A 177 -5.17 3.59 -13.99
C VAL A 177 -5.68 4.64 -13.01
N LYS A 178 -7.00 4.87 -12.98
CA LYS A 178 -7.62 5.85 -12.07
C LYS A 178 -7.41 5.48 -10.61
N ILE A 179 -7.70 4.22 -10.25
CA ILE A 179 -7.54 3.78 -8.86
C ILE A 179 -6.07 3.79 -8.45
N MET A 180 -5.15 3.40 -9.34
CA MET A 180 -3.71 3.43 -9.03
C MET A 180 -3.21 4.85 -8.77
N ALA A 181 -3.67 5.84 -9.54
CA ALA A 181 -3.32 7.25 -9.28
C ALA A 181 -3.78 7.69 -7.89
N GLU A 182 -4.99 7.28 -7.47
CA GLU A 182 -5.51 7.56 -6.13
C GLU A 182 -4.75 6.80 -5.03
N LEU A 183 -4.47 5.51 -5.23
CA LEU A 183 -3.69 4.70 -4.29
C LEU A 183 -2.30 5.30 -4.06
N LYS A 184 -1.60 5.72 -5.13
CA LYS A 184 -0.31 6.44 -5.02
C LYS A 184 -0.44 7.67 -4.14
N ARG A 185 -1.45 8.50 -4.40
CA ARG A 185 -1.70 9.74 -3.64
C ARG A 185 -1.93 9.45 -2.16
N VAL A 186 -2.73 8.43 -1.84
CA VAL A 186 -3.05 8.05 -0.46
C VAL A 186 -1.85 7.43 0.25
N ILE A 187 -1.07 6.57 -0.43
CA ILE A 187 0.16 5.98 0.11
C ILE A 187 1.19 7.07 0.43
N MET A 188 1.40 8.03 -0.49
CA MET A 188 2.34 9.14 -0.28
C MET A 188 1.94 10.06 0.87
N ALA A 189 0.64 10.20 1.16
CA ALA A 189 0.14 10.99 2.27
C ALA A 189 0.11 10.23 3.61
N ASN A 190 0.26 8.91 3.59
CA ASN A 190 0.12 8.07 4.77
C ASN A 190 1.42 8.06 5.60
N PRO A 191 1.39 8.50 6.88
CA PRO A 191 2.58 8.60 7.72
C PRO A 191 3.35 7.28 7.92
N ILE A 192 2.69 6.13 7.77
CA ILE A 192 3.33 4.80 7.90
C ILE A 192 4.41 4.57 6.84
N PHE A 193 4.26 5.21 5.68
CA PHE A 193 5.17 5.09 4.55
C PHE A 193 6.28 6.14 4.56
N ASN A 194 6.31 7.06 5.54
CA ASN A 194 7.38 8.03 5.67
C ASN A 194 8.73 7.32 5.82
N GLY A 195 9.69 7.68 4.96
CA GLY A 195 11.02 7.06 4.92
C GLY A 195 11.06 5.66 4.28
N LYS A 196 9.95 5.15 3.74
CA LYS A 196 9.87 3.83 3.09
C LYS A 196 9.65 3.87 1.58
N LEU A 197 9.32 5.03 1.02
CA LEU A 197 8.96 5.19 -0.40
C LEU A 197 10.14 5.56 -1.30
N ARG A 198 11.30 5.88 -0.72
CA ARG A 198 12.50 6.22 -1.48
C ARG A 198 13.60 5.28 -1.08
N PHE A 199 14.21 4.68 -2.08
CA PHE A 199 15.43 3.92 -1.86
C PHE A 199 16.54 4.94 -1.53
N PRO A 200 17.40 4.68 -0.54
CA PRO A 200 18.51 5.59 -0.22
C PRO A 200 19.48 5.72 -1.38
N ASP A 201 20.00 6.92 -1.59
CA ASP A 201 21.09 7.13 -2.54
C ASP A 201 22.34 6.43 -2.01
N MET A 202 22.80 5.39 -2.71
CA MET A 202 23.98 4.61 -2.36
C MET A 202 24.83 4.33 -3.59
N GLU A 203 26.15 4.24 -3.39
CA GLU A 203 27.07 3.81 -4.44
C GLU A 203 26.72 2.38 -4.89
N ASN A 204 26.83 2.10 -6.19
CA ASN A 204 26.63 0.74 -6.71
C ASN A 204 27.63 -0.23 -6.08
N GLN A 205 27.19 -1.48 -5.87
CA GLN A 205 28.00 -2.55 -5.30
C GLN A 205 28.54 -2.23 -3.90
N ARG A 206 27.85 -1.40 -3.11
CA ARG A 206 28.33 -0.93 -1.80
C ARG A 206 28.71 -2.08 -0.87
N LEU A 207 27.87 -3.11 -0.80
CA LEU A 207 28.12 -4.29 0.02
C LEU A 207 29.43 -5.00 -0.37
N LYS A 208 29.66 -5.19 -1.68
CA LYS A 208 30.89 -5.81 -2.20
C LYS A 208 32.12 -4.98 -1.86
N GLN A 209 32.02 -3.66 -1.97
CA GLN A 209 33.11 -2.74 -1.63
C GLN A 209 33.49 -2.84 -0.14
N LEU A 210 32.51 -2.87 0.76
CA LEU A 210 32.76 -3.00 2.21
C LEU A 210 33.41 -4.35 2.57
N ILE A 211 32.93 -5.45 1.97
CA ILE A 211 33.54 -6.78 2.16
C ILE A 211 35.00 -6.76 1.69
N ASN A 212 35.30 -6.14 0.55
CA ASN A 212 36.66 -6.02 0.04
C ASN A 212 37.55 -5.18 0.96
N GLN A 213 37.03 -4.08 1.51
CA GLN A 213 37.76 -3.25 2.48
C GLN A 213 38.07 -4.01 3.77
N ALA A 214 37.10 -4.76 4.30
CA ALA A 214 37.29 -5.60 5.48
C ALA A 214 38.41 -6.63 5.26
N ALA A 215 38.36 -7.37 4.13
CA ALA A 215 39.38 -8.36 3.79
C ALA A 215 40.79 -7.75 3.59
N GLN A 216 40.88 -6.52 3.08
CA GLN A 216 42.16 -5.81 2.97
C GLN A 216 42.70 -5.36 4.33
N SER A 217 41.82 -4.99 5.26
CA SER A 217 42.22 -4.56 6.60
C SER A 217 42.84 -5.71 7.39
N GLU A 218 42.26 -6.92 7.33
CA GLU A 218 42.78 -8.12 8.00
C GLU A 218 44.19 -8.48 7.51
N LYS A 219 44.44 -8.33 6.19
CA LYS A 219 45.77 -8.55 5.60
C LYS A 219 46.82 -7.56 6.10
N LYS A 220 46.43 -6.34 6.47
CA LYS A 220 47.35 -5.33 7.03
C LYS A 220 47.74 -5.60 8.47
N PHE A 221 46.91 -6.32 9.24
CA PHE A 221 47.22 -6.69 10.63
C PHE A 221 47.94 -8.05 10.76
N SER A 222 48.00 -8.81 9.68
CA SER A 222 48.67 -10.12 9.63
C SER A 222 50.12 -10.06 9.13
N ASN A 223 50.61 -8.87 8.74
CA ASN A 223 51.99 -8.56 8.36
C ASN A 223 52.61 -7.60 9.38
#